data_AF-A0A926UZC8-F1
#
_entry.id   AF-A0A926UZC8-F1
#
_cell.length_a   1.000
_cell.length_b   1.000
_cell.length_c   1.000
_cell.angle_alpha   90.00
_cell.angle_beta   90.00
_cell.angle_gamma   90.00
#
_symmetry.space_group_name_H-M   'P 1'
#
loop_
_entity.id
_entity.type
_entity.pdbx_description
1 polymer ?
#
loop_
_entity_poly.entity_id
_entity_poly.type
_entity_poly.pdbx_seq_one_letter_code
_entity_poly.pdbx_strand_id
1 'polypeptide(L)'
;MVASVNPRQLVEKVEKSISSTPKDVDFLKAENRLVELLGMEDLDRYVAQSPEQLETLESAIATALSLAYTDPLEPGDEAAHRFLQRVLYRINRLNLFWYDDLGSYRNERSYYLQWVRDRIESVWQEWELAQMNVEQLKQMDVAQTLHEWGDADLEPPVTENRRFLREEMDFEGYRRLLAIASLDGLVEASRMSRILGGASNEVQATLIRVLLEEYGNGRLSRKHSTFFAKMMAELSLNTQPEGYFDLAPWQLLAGINHNFLLTECKRHFLRYNGGLTYFEIAGPSIYTDYLIAAQRLGLSDDASGYWALHIREDERHGQWMLQDVALPLAEQYPEQAWEILLGYAQEKFIGERAGNAVIQRIKDAREPLPAITS
;
A
#
# COMPACT_ATOMS: atom_id res chain seq x y z
N MET A 1 3.39 -18.51 -37.74
CA MET A 1 2.50 -18.88 -36.61
C MET A 1 3.30 -18.67 -35.34
N VAL A 2 2.92 -17.69 -34.53
CA VAL A 2 3.52 -17.53 -33.19
C VAL A 2 2.96 -18.65 -32.32
N ALA A 3 3.82 -19.55 -31.83
CA ALA A 3 3.38 -20.57 -30.89
C ALA A 3 2.87 -19.87 -29.62
N SER A 4 1.62 -20.12 -29.24
CA SER A 4 1.04 -19.59 -28.00
C SER A 4 1.83 -20.12 -26.81
N VAL A 5 2.37 -19.23 -25.97
CA VAL A 5 3.03 -19.60 -24.72
C VAL A 5 1.97 -20.15 -23.76
N ASN A 6 2.14 -21.39 -23.30
CA ASN A 6 1.25 -22.00 -22.32
C ASN A 6 1.73 -21.61 -20.90
N PRO A 7 0.87 -21.04 -20.02
CA PRO A 7 1.27 -20.60 -18.68
C PRO A 7 1.92 -21.69 -17.82
N ARG A 8 1.39 -22.93 -17.85
CA ARG A 8 1.95 -24.04 -17.07
C ARG A 8 3.33 -24.44 -17.58
N GLN A 9 3.49 -24.52 -18.90
CA GLN A 9 4.79 -24.83 -19.50
C GLN A 9 5.82 -23.74 -19.26
N LEU A 10 5.38 -22.48 -19.17
CA LEU A 10 6.24 -21.35 -18.83
C LEU A 10 6.81 -21.51 -17.43
N VAL A 11 5.94 -21.71 -16.43
CA VAL A 11 6.33 -21.90 -15.03
C VAL A 11 7.24 -23.13 -14.87
N GLU A 12 6.86 -24.28 -15.43
CA GLU A 12 7.67 -25.50 -15.34
C GLU A 12 9.10 -25.33 -15.90
N LYS A 13 9.26 -24.54 -16.97
CA LYS A 13 10.57 -24.27 -17.57
C LYS A 13 11.43 -23.42 -16.63
N VAL A 14 10.84 -22.40 -16.01
CA VAL A 14 11.53 -21.55 -15.04
C VAL A 14 11.96 -22.38 -13.84
N GLU A 15 11.03 -23.12 -13.23
CA GLU A 15 11.30 -23.98 -12.07
C GLU A 15 12.43 -24.99 -12.32
N LYS A 16 12.46 -25.64 -13.49
CA LYS A 16 13.51 -26.60 -13.86
C LYS A 16 14.88 -25.96 -14.09
N SER A 17 14.93 -24.66 -14.35
CA SER A 17 16.17 -23.92 -14.65
C SER A 17 16.86 -23.33 -13.42
N ILE A 18 16.15 -23.25 -12.28
CA ILE A 18 16.66 -22.65 -11.04
C ILE A 18 17.51 -23.66 -10.27
N SER A 19 18.71 -23.24 -9.84
CA SER A 19 19.58 -24.04 -8.96
C SER A 19 18.99 -24.12 -7.54
N SER A 20 19.04 -25.30 -6.92
CA SER A 20 18.58 -25.54 -5.53
C SER A 20 19.58 -25.11 -4.45
N THR A 21 20.72 -24.53 -4.83
CA THR A 21 21.79 -24.19 -3.88
C THR A 21 21.62 -22.74 -3.38
N PRO A 22 21.57 -22.49 -2.06
CA PRO A 22 21.55 -21.13 -1.52
C PRO A 22 22.82 -20.38 -1.98
N LYS A 23 22.63 -19.25 -2.65
CA LYS A 23 23.71 -18.35 -3.08
C LYS A 23 23.67 -17.09 -2.22
N ASP A 24 24.82 -16.43 -2.10
CA ASP A 24 24.85 -15.05 -1.65
C ASP A 24 24.11 -14.20 -2.72
N VAL A 25 23.02 -13.55 -2.33
CA VAL A 25 22.10 -12.88 -3.27
C VAL A 25 22.25 -11.37 -3.15
N ASP A 26 22.55 -10.74 -4.28
CA ASP A 26 22.45 -9.29 -4.44
C ASP A 26 21.00 -8.89 -4.82
N PHE A 27 20.22 -8.45 -3.84
CA PHE A 27 18.84 -8.02 -4.06
C PHE A 27 18.72 -6.79 -4.95
N LEU A 28 19.71 -5.88 -4.95
CA LEU A 28 19.69 -4.71 -5.83
C LEU A 28 19.87 -5.14 -7.28
N LYS A 29 20.81 -6.06 -7.54
CA LYS A 29 21.00 -6.64 -8.87
C LYS A 29 19.75 -7.38 -9.35
N ALA A 30 19.10 -8.13 -8.47
CA ALA A 30 17.86 -8.83 -8.80
C ALA A 30 16.70 -7.86 -9.09
N GLU A 31 16.57 -6.77 -8.33
CA GLU A 31 15.55 -5.75 -8.59
C GLU A 31 15.78 -5.04 -9.92
N ASN A 32 17.01 -4.64 -10.22
CA ASN A 32 17.35 -4.04 -11.52
C ASN A 32 17.02 -5.00 -12.67
N ARG A 33 17.25 -6.30 -12.47
CA ARG A 33 16.87 -7.32 -13.44
C ARG A 33 15.36 -7.37 -13.66
N LEU A 34 14.54 -7.24 -12.62
CA LEU A 34 13.08 -7.13 -12.77
C LEU A 34 12.70 -5.88 -13.57
N VAL A 35 13.32 -4.73 -13.30
CA VAL A 35 13.04 -3.49 -14.04
C VAL A 35 13.34 -3.64 -15.54
N GLU A 36 14.44 -4.30 -15.90
CA GLU A 36 14.74 -4.63 -17.30
C GLU A 36 13.65 -5.52 -17.92
N LEU A 37 13.25 -6.59 -17.22
CA LEU A 37 12.24 -7.55 -17.68
C LEU A 37 10.87 -6.86 -17.91
N LEU A 38 10.48 -5.93 -17.03
CA LEU A 38 9.24 -5.17 -17.16
C LEU A 38 9.18 -4.36 -18.47
N GLY A 39 10.33 -3.89 -18.98
CA GLY A 39 10.43 -3.15 -20.24
C GLY A 39 10.52 -4.02 -21.51
N MET A 40 10.74 -5.35 -21.38
CA MET A 40 10.96 -6.22 -22.52
C MET A 40 9.71 -6.40 -23.38
N GLU A 41 9.90 -6.50 -24.69
CA GLU A 41 8.84 -6.94 -25.61
C GLU A 41 8.53 -8.42 -25.41
N ASP A 42 7.24 -8.75 -25.27
CA ASP A 42 6.75 -10.12 -25.14
C ASP A 42 7.51 -10.93 -24.08
N LEU A 43 7.47 -10.44 -22.84
CA LEU A 43 8.18 -11.01 -21.69
C LEU A 43 7.95 -12.52 -21.57
N ASP A 44 6.71 -13.00 -21.72
CA ASP A 44 6.40 -14.42 -21.59
C ASP A 44 7.10 -15.26 -22.66
N ARG A 45 7.24 -14.75 -23.90
CA ARG A 45 8.03 -15.44 -24.94
C ARG A 45 9.51 -15.45 -24.59
N TYR A 46 10.05 -14.33 -24.10
CA TYR A 46 11.44 -14.26 -23.68
C TYR A 46 11.74 -15.27 -22.57
N VAL A 47 10.91 -15.31 -21.53
CA VAL A 47 10.99 -16.27 -20.42
C VAL A 47 10.92 -17.71 -20.93
N ALA A 48 10.06 -17.99 -21.93
CA ALA A 48 9.93 -19.33 -22.51
C ALA A 48 11.16 -19.80 -23.32
N GLN A 49 11.93 -18.86 -23.88
CA GLN A 49 13.08 -19.12 -24.75
C GLN A 49 14.41 -19.12 -23.98
N SER A 50 14.50 -18.32 -22.93
CA SER A 50 15.74 -18.10 -22.17
C SER A 50 15.51 -18.10 -20.65
N PRO A 51 14.96 -19.19 -20.07
CA PRO A 51 14.64 -19.24 -18.64
C PRO A 51 15.87 -19.09 -17.74
N GLU A 52 17.06 -19.48 -18.21
CA GLU A 52 18.33 -19.30 -17.50
C GLU A 52 18.65 -17.83 -17.21
N GLN A 53 18.12 -16.89 -18.00
CA GLN A 53 18.31 -15.45 -17.82
C GLN A 53 17.50 -14.88 -16.65
N LEU A 54 16.69 -15.71 -15.99
CA LEU A 54 15.93 -15.38 -14.79
C LEU A 54 16.60 -15.90 -13.52
N GLU A 55 17.66 -16.70 -13.60
CA GLU A 55 18.27 -17.37 -12.43
C GLU A 55 18.58 -16.38 -11.30
N THR A 56 19.08 -15.19 -11.65
CA THR A 56 19.41 -14.14 -10.66
C THR A 56 18.17 -13.65 -9.91
N LEU A 57 17.07 -13.35 -10.63
CA LEU A 57 15.84 -12.86 -10.02
C LEU A 57 15.12 -13.96 -9.25
N GLU A 58 15.02 -15.16 -9.82
CA GLU A 58 14.32 -16.29 -9.23
C GLU A 58 15.01 -16.82 -7.97
N SER A 59 16.34 -16.96 -8.00
CA SER A 59 17.10 -17.32 -6.81
C SER A 59 16.94 -16.27 -5.72
N ALA A 60 16.89 -14.98 -6.08
CA ALA A 60 16.69 -13.91 -5.12
C ALA A 60 15.32 -13.95 -4.46
N ILE A 61 14.25 -14.17 -5.24
CA ILE A 61 12.90 -14.30 -4.69
C ILE A 61 12.82 -15.52 -3.78
N ALA A 62 13.33 -16.68 -4.19
CA ALA A 62 13.31 -17.89 -3.37
C ALA A 62 14.05 -17.69 -2.03
N THR A 63 15.27 -17.14 -2.07
CA THR A 63 16.05 -16.83 -0.87
C THR A 63 15.34 -15.81 0.02
N ALA A 64 14.81 -14.73 -0.56
CA ALA A 64 14.12 -13.69 0.20
C ALA A 64 12.84 -14.23 0.87
N LEU A 65 12.07 -15.10 0.21
CA LEU A 65 10.88 -15.71 0.81
C LEU A 65 11.23 -16.50 2.07
N SER A 66 12.32 -17.27 2.03
CA SER A 66 12.81 -17.98 3.21
C SER A 66 13.30 -17.01 4.30
N LEU A 67 14.08 -15.99 3.95
CA LEU A 67 14.62 -15.05 4.94
C LEU A 67 13.55 -14.14 5.58
N ALA A 68 12.51 -13.79 4.84
CA ALA A 68 11.47 -12.87 5.30
C ALA A 68 10.32 -13.59 6.04
N TYR A 69 9.94 -14.80 5.61
CA TYR A 69 8.62 -15.36 5.98
C TYR A 69 8.65 -16.80 6.51
N THR A 70 9.81 -17.39 6.79
CA THR A 70 9.87 -18.79 7.28
C THR A 70 9.23 -18.97 8.65
N ASP A 71 9.48 -18.06 9.60
CA ASP A 71 8.90 -18.12 10.93
C ASP A 71 7.93 -16.93 11.13
N PRO A 72 6.62 -17.18 11.30
CA PRO A 72 5.65 -16.12 11.54
C PRO A 72 5.80 -15.40 12.88
N LEU A 73 6.58 -15.94 13.82
CA LEU A 73 6.84 -15.33 15.12
C LEU A 73 8.07 -14.41 15.11
N GLU A 74 8.89 -14.48 14.06
CA GLU A 74 10.08 -13.65 13.90
C GLU A 74 9.83 -12.52 12.88
N PRO A 75 10.45 -11.35 13.06
CA PRO A 75 10.22 -10.19 12.20
C PRO A 75 10.77 -10.34 10.77
N GLY A 76 11.55 -11.39 10.49
CA GLY A 76 12.19 -11.64 9.20
C GLY A 76 13.36 -10.70 8.89
N ASP A 77 14.08 -10.98 7.79
CA ASP A 77 15.18 -10.13 7.32
C ASP A 77 14.66 -8.86 6.60
N GLU A 78 15.08 -7.67 7.07
CA GLU A 78 14.59 -6.40 6.52
C GLU A 78 14.92 -6.19 5.02
N ALA A 79 16.09 -6.65 4.57
CA ALA A 79 16.50 -6.49 3.18
C ALA A 79 15.68 -7.42 2.26
N ALA A 80 15.39 -8.63 2.71
CA ALA A 80 14.50 -9.57 2.04
C ALA A 80 13.07 -9.04 1.96
N HIS A 81 12.51 -8.51 3.06
CA HIS A 81 11.20 -7.84 3.02
C HIS A 81 11.20 -6.69 2.02
N ARG A 82 12.19 -5.80 2.09
CA ARG A 82 12.27 -4.65 1.19
C ARG A 82 12.35 -5.08 -0.26
N PHE A 83 13.14 -6.09 -0.59
CA PHE A 83 13.24 -6.63 -1.93
C PHE A 83 11.88 -7.16 -2.43
N LEU A 84 11.23 -8.05 -1.67
CA LEU A 84 9.95 -8.66 -2.06
C LEU A 84 8.84 -7.62 -2.20
N GLN A 85 8.75 -6.66 -1.28
CA GLN A 85 7.73 -5.61 -1.33
C GLN A 85 7.96 -4.65 -2.50
N ARG A 86 9.21 -4.41 -2.91
CA ARG A 86 9.52 -3.64 -4.13
C ARG A 86 9.20 -4.42 -5.41
N VAL A 87 9.44 -5.73 -5.43
CA VAL A 87 9.00 -6.61 -6.53
C VAL A 87 7.48 -6.54 -6.69
N LEU A 88 6.73 -6.73 -5.60
CA LEU A 88 5.26 -6.62 -5.61
C LEU A 88 4.79 -5.26 -6.08
N TYR A 89 5.35 -4.16 -5.54
CA TYR A 89 4.95 -2.82 -5.93
C TYR A 89 5.15 -2.58 -7.43
N ARG A 90 6.29 -3.00 -7.99
CA ARG A 90 6.59 -2.84 -9.42
C ARG A 90 5.68 -3.67 -10.34
N ILE A 91 5.14 -4.79 -9.85
CA ILE A 91 4.12 -5.56 -10.59
C ILE A 91 2.77 -4.87 -10.42
N ASN A 92 2.40 -4.50 -9.19
CA ASN A 92 1.11 -3.92 -8.85
C ASN A 92 0.90 -2.53 -9.43
N ARG A 93 1.96 -1.73 -9.67
CA ARG A 93 1.84 -0.44 -10.35
C ARG A 93 1.20 -0.57 -11.72
N LEU A 94 1.35 -1.72 -12.41
CA LEU A 94 0.73 -1.97 -13.71
C LEU A 94 -0.81 -2.01 -13.66
N ASN A 95 -1.40 -2.11 -12.47
CA ASN A 95 -2.85 -2.02 -12.28
C ASN A 95 -3.36 -0.56 -12.28
N LEU A 96 -2.48 0.43 -12.26
CA LEU A 96 -2.83 1.85 -12.31
C LEU A 96 -2.29 2.47 -13.59
N PHE A 97 -2.82 3.64 -13.95
CA PHE A 97 -2.35 4.41 -15.10
C PHE A 97 -1.62 5.67 -14.61
N TRP A 98 -0.37 5.84 -15.06
CA TRP A 98 0.59 6.82 -14.55
C TRP A 98 0.89 7.96 -15.52
N TYR A 99 0.31 7.93 -16.73
CA TYR A 99 0.60 8.89 -17.80
C TYR A 99 2.09 8.92 -18.24
N ASP A 100 2.82 7.82 -18.01
CA ASP A 100 4.13 7.55 -18.59
C ASP A 100 3.99 6.87 -19.98
N ASP A 101 5.11 6.44 -20.57
CA ASP A 101 5.11 5.81 -21.89
C ASP A 101 4.21 4.57 -21.92
N LEU A 102 3.33 4.46 -22.92
CA LEU A 102 2.39 3.34 -23.05
C LEU A 102 3.09 1.98 -23.14
N GLY A 103 4.34 1.94 -23.60
CA GLY A 103 5.17 0.75 -23.59
C GLY A 103 5.42 0.18 -22.19
N SER A 104 5.32 1.00 -21.14
CA SER A 104 5.50 0.58 -19.74
C SER A 104 4.44 -0.41 -19.26
N TYR A 105 3.27 -0.47 -19.91
CA TYR A 105 2.15 -1.36 -19.56
C TYR A 105 2.14 -2.68 -20.35
N ARG A 106 3.07 -2.88 -21.30
CA ARG A 106 3.04 -4.02 -22.24
C ARG A 106 2.98 -5.40 -21.58
N ASN A 107 3.47 -5.49 -20.34
CA ASN A 107 3.55 -6.73 -19.58
C ASN A 107 2.49 -6.83 -18.46
N GLU A 108 1.48 -5.94 -18.42
CA GLU A 108 0.40 -5.94 -17.41
C GLU A 108 -0.37 -7.28 -17.32
N ARG A 109 -0.33 -8.08 -18.39
CA ARG A 109 -0.97 -9.42 -18.46
C ARG A 109 0.02 -10.58 -18.58
N SER A 110 1.29 -10.36 -18.25
CA SER A 110 2.32 -11.41 -18.31
C SER A 110 1.98 -12.54 -17.34
N TYR A 111 2.00 -13.78 -17.83
CA TYR A 111 1.84 -14.97 -17.01
C TYR A 111 2.99 -15.15 -16.02
N TYR A 112 4.22 -14.79 -16.42
CA TYR A 112 5.37 -14.84 -15.54
C TYR A 112 5.24 -13.85 -14.36
N LEU A 113 4.87 -12.59 -14.63
CA LEU A 113 4.69 -11.60 -13.56
C LEU A 113 3.53 -11.95 -12.63
N GLN A 114 2.43 -12.47 -13.18
CA GLN A 114 1.34 -13.01 -12.38
C GLN A 114 1.84 -14.12 -11.45
N TRP A 115 2.59 -15.10 -11.97
CA TRP A 115 3.13 -16.19 -11.17
C TRP A 115 4.08 -15.70 -10.07
N VAL A 116 4.95 -14.73 -10.37
CA VAL A 116 5.84 -14.11 -9.37
C VAL A 116 5.04 -13.43 -8.26
N ARG A 117 4.04 -12.62 -8.61
CA ARG A 117 3.17 -11.94 -7.64
C ARG A 117 2.45 -12.96 -6.76
N ASP A 118 1.73 -13.89 -7.37
CA ASP A 118 0.90 -14.86 -6.66
C ASP A 118 1.76 -15.74 -5.71
N ARG A 119 3.00 -16.09 -6.12
CA ARG A 119 3.96 -16.83 -5.28
C ARG A 119 4.41 -16.03 -4.05
N ILE A 120 4.70 -14.75 -4.21
CA ILE A 120 5.13 -13.89 -3.10
C ILE A 120 3.94 -13.61 -2.17
N GLU A 121 2.79 -13.22 -2.73
CA GLU A 121 1.59 -12.90 -1.96
C GLU A 121 1.08 -14.09 -1.14
N SER A 122 1.14 -15.31 -1.68
CA SER A 122 0.67 -16.51 -0.94
C SER A 122 1.44 -16.72 0.36
N VAL A 123 2.77 -16.69 0.31
CA VAL A 123 3.63 -16.87 1.49
C VAL A 123 3.54 -15.67 2.44
N TRP A 124 3.56 -14.46 1.88
CA TRP A 124 3.49 -13.24 2.67
C TRP A 124 2.15 -13.11 3.42
N GLN A 125 1.03 -13.44 2.79
CA GLN A 125 -0.28 -13.37 3.44
C GLN A 125 -0.44 -14.40 4.55
N GLU A 126 0.12 -15.60 4.41
CA GLU A 126 0.17 -16.57 5.52
C GLU A 126 0.95 -16.00 6.71
N TRP A 127 2.09 -15.34 6.45
CA TRP A 127 2.89 -14.69 7.49
C TRP A 127 2.18 -13.49 8.16
N GLU A 128 1.47 -12.65 7.40
CA GLU A 128 0.67 -11.54 7.98
C GLU A 128 -0.53 -12.06 8.79
N LEU A 129 -1.19 -13.12 8.32
CA LEU A 129 -2.34 -13.71 9.03
C LEU A 129 -1.91 -14.40 10.33
N ALA A 130 -0.73 -15.00 10.38
CA ALA A 130 -0.22 -15.65 11.57
C ALA A 130 0.09 -14.67 12.72
N GLN A 131 0.20 -13.37 12.43
CA GLN A 131 0.33 -12.31 13.43
C GLN A 131 -1.02 -11.88 14.04
N MET A 132 -2.13 -12.45 13.56
CA MET A 132 -3.49 -12.08 13.95
C MET A 132 -4.20 -13.24 14.64
N ASN A 133 -4.99 -12.95 15.66
CA ASN A 133 -5.86 -13.95 16.28
C ASN A 133 -7.17 -14.11 15.49
N VAL A 134 -7.08 -14.70 14.30
CA VAL A 134 -8.23 -14.89 13.38
C VAL A 134 -9.37 -15.68 14.03
N GLU A 135 -9.05 -16.69 14.85
CA GLU A 135 -10.07 -17.49 15.53
C GLU A 135 -10.84 -16.68 16.58
N GLN A 136 -10.20 -15.73 17.26
CA GLN A 136 -10.89 -14.79 18.13
C GLN A 136 -11.82 -13.88 17.34
N LEU A 137 -11.36 -13.29 16.23
CA LEU A 137 -12.17 -12.39 15.41
C LEU A 137 -13.47 -13.06 14.92
N LYS A 138 -13.40 -14.36 14.57
CA LYS A 138 -14.57 -15.15 14.16
C LYS A 138 -15.63 -15.33 15.27
N GLN A 139 -15.25 -15.17 16.53
CA GLN A 139 -16.13 -15.36 17.69
C GLN A 139 -16.72 -14.05 18.23
N MET A 140 -16.26 -12.90 17.73
CA MET A 140 -16.70 -11.58 18.20
C MET A 140 -18.06 -11.19 17.62
N ASP A 141 -18.81 -10.39 18.38
CA ASP A 141 -19.98 -9.68 17.84
C ASP A 141 -19.47 -8.55 16.94
N VAL A 142 -19.65 -8.71 15.63
CA VAL A 142 -19.08 -7.80 14.63
C VAL A 142 -19.63 -6.39 14.77
N ALA A 143 -20.94 -6.24 14.95
CA ALA A 143 -21.57 -4.91 15.01
C ALA A 143 -21.12 -4.17 16.28
N GLN A 144 -21.17 -4.84 17.43
CA GLN A 144 -20.70 -4.26 18.69
C GLN A 144 -19.21 -3.91 18.61
N THR A 145 -18.38 -4.80 18.07
CA THR A 145 -16.93 -4.59 17.98
C THR A 145 -16.58 -3.42 17.06
N LEU A 146 -17.27 -3.26 15.92
CA LEU A 146 -17.04 -2.13 15.02
C LEU A 146 -17.35 -0.78 15.68
N HIS A 147 -18.40 -0.72 16.50
CA HIS A 147 -18.70 0.48 17.29
C HIS A 147 -17.61 0.75 18.35
N GLU A 148 -17.24 -0.27 19.13
CA GLU A 148 -16.22 -0.12 20.17
C GLU A 148 -14.85 0.29 19.61
N TRP A 149 -14.42 -0.31 18.50
CA TRP A 149 -13.17 0.05 17.83
C TRP A 149 -13.26 1.43 17.18
N GLY A 150 -14.38 1.73 16.50
CA GLY A 150 -14.62 3.04 15.90
C GLY A 150 -14.53 4.17 16.93
N ASP A 151 -15.19 4.02 18.08
CA ASP A 151 -15.15 5.02 19.16
C ASP A 151 -13.73 5.18 19.74
N ALA A 152 -12.99 4.07 19.91
CA ALA A 152 -11.63 4.10 20.43
C ALA A 152 -10.61 4.74 19.46
N ASP A 153 -10.80 4.54 18.16
CA ASP A 153 -9.88 4.99 17.11
C ASP A 153 -10.24 6.37 16.52
N LEU A 154 -11.40 6.93 16.90
CA LEU A 154 -11.75 8.32 16.60
C LEU A 154 -10.84 9.31 17.36
N GLU A 155 -10.60 9.05 18.65
CA GLU A 155 -9.73 9.87 19.51
C GLU A 155 -8.67 9.03 20.24
N PRO A 156 -7.71 8.43 19.52
CA PRO A 156 -6.71 7.57 20.12
C PRO A 156 -5.82 8.34 21.10
N PRO A 157 -5.24 7.67 22.12
CA PRO A 157 -4.34 8.32 23.06
C PRO A 157 -3.08 8.86 22.37
N VAL A 158 -2.46 9.86 23.01
CA VAL A 158 -1.19 10.43 22.54
C VAL A 158 -0.03 9.52 22.95
N THR A 159 0.50 8.75 22.00
CA THR A 159 1.69 7.91 22.18
C THR A 159 2.98 8.73 22.07
N GLU A 160 4.13 8.13 22.40
CA GLU A 160 5.44 8.76 22.19
C GLU A 160 5.68 9.12 20.71
N ASN A 161 5.27 8.25 19.79
CA ASN A 161 5.38 8.50 18.36
C ASN A 161 4.52 9.67 17.89
N ARG A 162 3.27 9.76 18.39
CA ARG A 162 2.41 10.92 18.11
C ARG A 162 3.00 12.19 18.69
N ARG A 163 3.54 12.13 19.91
CA ARG A 163 4.26 13.25 20.54
C ARG A 163 5.43 13.70 19.68
N PHE A 164 6.27 12.78 19.23
CA PHE A 164 7.39 13.08 18.36
C PHE A 164 6.93 13.84 17.10
N LEU A 165 5.91 13.33 16.41
CA LEU A 165 5.38 13.96 15.20
C LEU A 165 4.92 15.40 15.45
N ARG A 166 4.12 15.64 16.50
CA ARG A 166 3.54 16.96 16.78
C ARG A 166 4.51 17.96 17.43
N GLU A 167 5.35 17.49 18.35
CA GLU A 167 6.11 18.33 19.29
C GLU A 167 7.61 18.37 18.99
N GLU A 168 8.18 17.37 18.31
CA GLU A 168 9.64 17.22 18.15
C GLU A 168 10.13 17.21 16.69
N MET A 169 9.34 16.71 15.73
CA MET A 169 9.75 16.56 14.33
C MET A 169 10.17 17.91 13.73
N ASP A 170 11.38 18.02 13.20
CA ASP A 170 11.85 19.29 12.62
C ASP A 170 11.36 19.49 11.17
N PHE A 171 11.77 20.60 10.56
CA PHE A 171 11.40 20.94 9.18
C PHE A 171 11.84 19.87 8.16
N GLU A 172 13.05 19.33 8.31
CA GLU A 172 13.56 18.30 7.40
C GLU A 172 12.86 16.96 7.62
N GLY A 173 12.52 16.63 8.87
CA GLY A 173 11.67 15.51 9.20
C GLY A 173 10.28 15.63 8.57
N TYR A 174 9.68 16.82 8.59
CA TYR A 174 8.40 17.08 7.92
C TYR A 174 8.50 16.92 6.40
N ARG A 175 9.56 17.46 5.78
CA ARG A 175 9.85 17.24 4.35
C ARG A 175 9.96 15.75 4.02
N ARG A 176 10.63 14.99 4.88
CA ARG A 176 10.83 13.55 4.69
C ARG A 176 9.56 12.75 4.89
N LEU A 177 8.72 13.13 5.85
CA LEU A 177 7.37 12.60 6.00
C LEU A 177 6.59 12.77 4.70
N LEU A 178 6.54 13.99 4.13
CA LEU A 178 5.84 14.24 2.86
C LEU A 178 6.44 13.42 1.70
N ALA A 179 7.77 13.35 1.62
CA ALA A 179 8.47 12.58 0.58
C ALA A 179 8.09 11.10 0.63
N ILE A 180 8.08 10.49 1.82
CA ILE A 180 7.72 9.09 1.99
C ILE A 180 6.21 8.88 1.76
N ALA A 181 5.36 9.74 2.32
CA ALA A 181 3.90 9.67 2.16
C ALA A 181 3.44 9.93 0.71
N SER A 182 4.28 10.56 -0.13
CA SER A 182 3.98 10.83 -1.53
C SER A 182 3.70 9.59 -2.38
N LEU A 183 4.20 8.42 -1.97
CA LEU A 183 3.89 7.15 -2.64
C LEU A 183 2.39 6.83 -2.61
N ASP A 184 1.67 7.36 -1.63
CA ASP A 184 0.23 7.20 -1.52
C ASP A 184 -0.54 8.49 -1.81
N GLY A 185 -0.15 9.61 -1.20
CA GLY A 185 -0.86 10.89 -1.33
C GLY A 185 -0.94 11.43 -2.76
N LEU A 186 0.02 11.13 -3.63
CA LEU A 186 -0.03 11.56 -5.04
C LEU A 186 -0.98 10.71 -5.90
N VAL A 187 -1.35 9.51 -5.44
CA VAL A 187 -2.20 8.54 -6.17
C VAL A 187 -3.42 8.12 -5.36
N GLU A 188 -3.74 8.87 -4.32
CA GLU A 188 -4.85 8.65 -3.41
C GLU A 188 -6.16 8.29 -4.11
N ALA A 189 -6.88 7.38 -3.46
CA ALA A 189 -8.13 6.75 -3.86
C ALA A 189 -8.09 5.95 -5.18
N SER A 190 -6.96 5.91 -5.90
CA SER A 190 -6.84 5.17 -7.16
C SER A 190 -7.10 3.66 -6.98
N ARG A 191 -6.67 3.07 -5.85
CA ARG A 191 -6.91 1.65 -5.56
C ARG A 191 -8.40 1.37 -5.26
N MET A 192 -9.09 2.28 -4.57
CA MET A 192 -10.52 2.17 -4.29
C MET A 192 -11.36 2.02 -5.56
N SER A 193 -10.97 2.70 -6.65
CA SER A 193 -11.66 2.59 -7.95
C SER A 193 -11.81 1.14 -8.45
N ARG A 194 -10.89 0.25 -8.05
CA ARG A 194 -10.78 -1.13 -8.54
C ARG A 194 -11.79 -2.09 -7.89
N ILE A 195 -12.45 -1.67 -6.81
CA ILE A 195 -13.54 -2.43 -6.19
C ILE A 195 -14.94 -1.95 -6.62
N LEU A 196 -15.03 -0.87 -7.39
CA LEU A 196 -16.31 -0.23 -7.70
C LEU A 196 -17.04 -0.81 -8.94
N GLY A 197 -16.37 -1.67 -9.71
CA GLY A 197 -16.99 -2.34 -10.86
C GLY A 197 -17.89 -3.50 -10.42
N GLY A 198 -19.17 -3.49 -10.79
CA GLY A 198 -20.10 -4.58 -10.47
C GLY A 198 -21.57 -4.15 -10.43
N ALA A 199 -22.42 -4.99 -9.83
CA ALA A 199 -23.81 -4.65 -9.55
C ALA A 199 -23.89 -3.65 -8.39
N SER A 200 -24.75 -2.63 -8.53
CA SER A 200 -24.88 -1.57 -7.54
C SER A 200 -25.97 -1.87 -6.51
N ASN A 201 -25.68 -1.53 -5.25
CA ASN A 201 -26.61 -1.43 -4.13
C ASN A 201 -26.26 -0.14 -3.33
N GLU A 202 -26.93 0.10 -2.21
CA GLU A 202 -26.68 1.29 -1.37
C GLU A 202 -25.21 1.37 -0.90
N VAL A 203 -24.61 0.24 -0.50
CA VAL A 203 -23.18 0.19 -0.14
C VAL A 203 -22.30 0.67 -1.31
N GLN A 204 -22.54 0.14 -2.52
CA GLN A 204 -21.78 0.54 -3.70
C GLN A 204 -21.97 2.03 -4.03
N ALA A 205 -23.18 2.57 -3.83
CA ALA A 205 -23.48 3.98 -4.05
C ALA A 205 -22.73 4.87 -3.04
N THR A 206 -22.66 4.47 -1.77
CA THR A 206 -21.87 5.15 -0.74
C THR A 206 -20.38 5.13 -1.06
N LEU A 207 -19.83 3.99 -1.48
CA LEU A 207 -18.42 3.89 -1.88
C LEU A 207 -18.09 4.78 -3.09
N ILE A 208 -19.00 4.88 -4.06
CA ILE A 208 -18.86 5.84 -5.18
C ILE A 208 -18.88 7.28 -4.67
N ARG A 209 -19.74 7.61 -3.70
CA ARG A 209 -19.80 8.95 -3.10
C ARG A 209 -18.47 9.32 -2.43
N VAL A 210 -17.90 8.41 -1.64
CA VAL A 210 -16.56 8.59 -1.04
C VAL A 210 -15.52 8.83 -2.14
N LEU A 211 -15.40 7.93 -3.13
CA LEU A 211 -14.44 8.11 -4.24
C LEU A 211 -14.62 9.44 -4.98
N LEU A 212 -15.85 9.90 -5.19
CA LEU A 212 -16.12 11.18 -5.84
C LEU A 212 -15.60 12.36 -5.02
N GLU A 213 -15.73 12.34 -3.68
CA GLU A 213 -15.17 13.37 -2.81
C GLU A 213 -13.63 13.38 -2.88
N GLU A 214 -12.99 12.21 -2.78
CA GLU A 214 -11.54 12.02 -2.94
C GLU A 214 -11.00 12.57 -4.28
N TYR A 215 -11.78 12.38 -5.35
CA TYR A 215 -11.47 12.88 -6.68
C TYR A 215 -11.88 14.34 -6.91
N GLY A 216 -12.20 15.09 -5.86
CA GLY A 216 -12.56 16.51 -5.95
C GLY A 216 -13.82 16.74 -6.76
N ASN A 217 -14.76 15.79 -6.72
CA ASN A 217 -15.94 15.70 -7.58
C ASN A 217 -15.59 15.80 -9.08
N GLY A 218 -14.50 15.14 -9.49
CA GLY A 218 -14.01 15.10 -10.86
C GLY A 218 -13.28 16.36 -11.33
N ARG A 219 -12.96 17.30 -10.43
CA ARG A 219 -12.21 18.51 -10.75
C ARG A 219 -10.77 18.36 -10.26
N LEU A 220 -9.81 18.29 -11.19
CA LEU A 220 -8.40 18.12 -10.83
C LEU A 220 -7.91 19.16 -9.81
N SER A 221 -8.30 20.42 -9.95
CA SER A 221 -7.93 21.49 -9.00
C SER A 221 -8.48 21.30 -7.58
N ARG A 222 -9.38 20.33 -7.37
CA ARG A 222 -9.96 19.94 -6.08
C ARG A 222 -9.67 18.48 -5.72
N LYS A 223 -9.00 17.71 -6.58
CA LYS A 223 -8.57 16.35 -6.24
C LYS A 223 -7.63 16.47 -5.05
N HIS A 224 -7.82 15.64 -4.04
CA HIS A 224 -7.01 15.68 -2.83
C HIS A 224 -5.50 15.55 -3.13
N SER A 225 -5.11 14.65 -4.03
CA SER A 225 -3.71 14.55 -4.50
C SER A 225 -3.13 15.83 -5.14
N THR A 226 -3.95 16.77 -5.62
CA THR A 226 -3.49 18.11 -6.07
C THR A 226 -3.09 18.98 -4.88
N PHE A 227 -3.80 18.89 -3.76
CA PHE A 227 -3.39 19.55 -2.51
C PHE A 227 -2.11 18.91 -1.97
N PHE A 228 -1.98 17.58 -2.05
CA PHE A 228 -0.75 16.89 -1.66
C PHE A 228 0.46 17.37 -2.47
N ALA A 229 0.33 17.40 -3.80
CA ALA A 229 1.37 17.91 -4.69
C ALA A 229 1.71 19.39 -4.40
N LYS A 230 0.72 20.21 -4.04
CA LYS A 230 0.94 21.61 -3.64
C LYS A 230 1.77 21.72 -2.36
N MET A 231 1.46 20.94 -1.32
CA MET A 231 2.27 20.91 -0.09
C MET A 231 3.73 20.53 -0.38
N MET A 232 3.92 19.52 -1.23
CA MET A 232 5.25 19.09 -1.65
C MET A 232 6.00 20.21 -2.39
N ALA A 233 5.34 20.92 -3.30
CA ALA A 233 5.93 22.02 -4.06
C ALA A 233 6.33 23.22 -3.16
N GLU A 234 5.49 23.58 -2.19
CA GLU A 234 5.79 24.62 -1.19
C GLU A 234 7.06 24.28 -0.38
N LEU A 235 7.30 22.98 -0.17
CA LEU A 235 8.51 22.48 0.45
C LEU A 235 9.57 22.05 -0.58
N SER A 236 9.54 22.52 -1.82
CA SER A 236 10.57 22.22 -2.84
C SER A 236 10.91 20.72 -2.95
N LEU A 237 9.89 19.87 -2.90
CA LEU A 237 10.00 18.41 -3.09
C LEU A 237 9.60 18.01 -4.51
N ASN A 238 10.03 16.82 -4.93
CA ASN A 238 9.61 16.21 -6.18
C ASN A 238 8.12 15.84 -6.13
N THR A 239 7.30 16.46 -6.96
CA THR A 239 5.86 16.15 -7.03
C THR A 239 5.53 15.03 -8.01
N GLN A 240 6.53 14.43 -8.66
CA GLN A 240 6.30 13.29 -9.54
C GLN A 240 5.96 12.04 -8.71
N PRO A 241 4.88 11.32 -9.04
CA PRO A 241 4.58 10.03 -8.43
C PRO A 241 5.81 9.10 -8.46
N GLU A 242 5.98 8.30 -7.42
CA GLU A 242 7.11 7.37 -7.27
C GLU A 242 8.50 8.04 -7.14
N GLY A 243 8.59 9.39 -7.12
CA GLY A 243 9.85 10.14 -7.10
C GLY A 243 10.74 9.91 -5.87
N TYR A 244 10.18 9.38 -4.79
CA TYR A 244 10.86 9.06 -3.53
C TYR A 244 10.80 7.56 -3.18
N PHE A 245 10.56 6.69 -4.18
CA PHE A 245 10.40 5.25 -3.98
C PHE A 245 11.54 4.59 -3.19
N ASP A 246 12.78 5.08 -3.33
CA ASP A 246 13.93 4.54 -2.62
C ASP A 246 13.96 4.86 -1.12
N LEU A 247 13.25 5.90 -0.67
CA LEU A 247 13.11 6.24 0.74
C LEU A 247 12.09 5.34 1.47
N ALA A 248 11.21 4.66 0.75
CA ALA A 248 10.14 3.89 1.33
C ALA A 248 10.68 2.70 2.14
N PRO A 249 10.33 2.60 3.44
CA PRO A 249 10.59 1.40 4.22
C PRO A 249 9.69 0.26 3.74
N TRP A 250 10.10 -0.99 3.94
CA TRP A 250 9.33 -2.14 3.46
C TRP A 250 7.95 -2.22 4.11
N GLN A 251 7.83 -1.74 5.35
CA GLN A 251 6.59 -1.71 6.13
C GLN A 251 5.51 -0.85 5.45
N LEU A 252 5.91 0.30 4.87
CA LEU A 252 5.00 1.15 4.10
C LEU A 252 4.58 0.46 2.79
N LEU A 253 5.55 -0.12 2.08
CA LEU A 253 5.27 -0.85 0.84
C LEU A 253 4.36 -2.06 1.09
N ALA A 254 4.49 -2.72 2.24
CA ALA A 254 3.61 -3.80 2.66
C ALA A 254 2.16 -3.31 2.82
N GLY A 255 1.92 -2.13 3.42
CA GLY A 255 0.59 -1.52 3.46
C GLY A 255 0.02 -1.25 2.07
N ILE A 256 0.82 -0.66 1.17
CA ILE A 256 0.39 -0.38 -0.21
C ILE A 256 0.06 -1.67 -0.97
N ASN A 257 0.94 -2.68 -0.90
CA ASN A 257 0.73 -3.96 -1.57
C ASN A 257 -0.44 -4.74 -0.95
N HIS A 258 -0.69 -4.58 0.35
CA HIS A 258 -1.84 -5.19 1.00
C HIS A 258 -3.13 -4.61 0.43
N ASN A 259 -3.20 -3.30 0.30
CA ASN A 259 -4.33 -2.62 -0.32
C ASN A 259 -4.53 -3.04 -1.79
N PHE A 260 -3.44 -3.22 -2.57
CA PHE A 260 -3.53 -3.79 -3.92
C PHE A 260 -4.13 -5.19 -3.93
N LEU A 261 -3.62 -6.11 -3.10
CA LEU A 261 -4.17 -7.46 -2.99
C LEU A 261 -5.68 -7.44 -2.69
N LEU A 262 -6.10 -6.64 -1.71
CA LEU A 262 -7.51 -6.57 -1.30
C LEU A 262 -8.41 -5.98 -2.39
N THR A 263 -7.91 -5.03 -3.17
CA THR A 263 -8.70 -4.37 -4.24
C THR A 263 -8.76 -5.18 -5.53
N GLU A 264 -7.73 -5.97 -5.83
CA GLU A 264 -7.69 -6.84 -7.01
C GLU A 264 -8.49 -8.12 -6.83
N CYS A 265 -8.51 -8.68 -5.62
CA CYS A 265 -9.20 -9.92 -5.32
C CYS A 265 -10.58 -9.65 -4.70
N LYS A 266 -11.64 -9.71 -5.52
CA LYS A 266 -13.04 -9.44 -5.07
C LYS A 266 -13.53 -10.33 -3.92
N ARG A 267 -12.90 -11.49 -3.70
CA ARG A 267 -13.12 -12.33 -2.50
C ARG A 267 -12.82 -11.57 -1.20
N HIS A 268 -11.94 -10.58 -1.24
CA HIS A 268 -11.54 -9.77 -0.10
C HIS A 268 -12.36 -8.47 0.03
N PHE A 269 -13.50 -8.34 -0.64
CA PHE A 269 -14.32 -7.13 -0.58
C PHE A 269 -14.70 -6.72 0.85
N LEU A 270 -15.12 -7.66 1.70
CA LEU A 270 -15.43 -7.37 3.11
C LEU A 270 -14.20 -6.88 3.88
N ARG A 271 -13.07 -7.57 3.68
CA ARG A 271 -11.77 -7.25 4.29
C ARG A 271 -11.28 -5.86 3.86
N TYR A 272 -11.40 -5.50 2.58
CA TYR A 272 -11.05 -4.16 2.11
C TYR A 272 -11.91 -3.08 2.78
N ASN A 273 -13.23 -3.26 2.82
CA ASN A 273 -14.13 -2.27 3.40
C ASN A 273 -13.96 -2.14 4.92
N GLY A 274 -13.56 -3.21 5.61
CA GLY A 274 -13.15 -3.14 7.02
C GLY A 274 -11.91 -2.27 7.22
N GLY A 275 -10.87 -2.45 6.40
CA GLY A 275 -9.66 -1.63 6.43
C GLY A 275 -9.94 -0.16 6.08
N LEU A 276 -10.72 0.08 5.03
CA LEU A 276 -11.14 1.43 4.66
C LEU A 276 -11.96 2.10 5.78
N THR A 277 -12.80 1.35 6.50
CA THR A 277 -13.54 1.90 7.65
C THR A 277 -12.62 2.35 8.77
N TYR A 278 -11.57 1.58 9.09
CA TYR A 278 -10.54 2.04 10.04
C TYR A 278 -9.84 3.31 9.53
N PHE A 279 -9.41 3.32 8.28
CA PHE A 279 -8.69 4.44 7.69
C PHE A 279 -9.49 5.75 7.78
N GLU A 280 -10.77 5.73 7.38
CA GLU A 280 -11.64 6.91 7.42
C GLU A 280 -11.99 7.39 8.83
N ILE A 281 -11.94 6.50 9.83
CA ILE A 281 -12.18 6.86 11.24
C ILE A 281 -10.90 7.44 11.88
N ALA A 282 -9.75 6.79 11.68
CA ALA A 282 -8.52 7.11 12.39
C ALA A 282 -7.67 8.19 11.69
N GLY A 283 -7.78 8.32 10.36
CA GLY A 283 -7.02 9.24 9.52
C GLY A 283 -7.00 10.69 10.05
N PRO A 284 -8.14 11.30 10.38
CA PRO A 284 -8.22 12.69 10.88
C PRO A 284 -7.38 12.94 12.13
N SER A 285 -7.30 11.95 13.03
CA SER A 285 -6.51 12.06 14.25
C SER A 285 -5.01 12.13 13.97
N ILE A 286 -4.54 11.38 12.97
CA ILE A 286 -3.13 11.39 12.52
C ILE A 286 -2.83 12.69 11.77
N TYR A 287 -3.73 13.13 10.88
CA TYR A 287 -3.55 14.37 10.13
C TYR A 287 -3.56 15.61 11.04
N THR A 288 -4.26 15.54 12.17
CA THR A 288 -4.20 16.56 13.21
C THR A 288 -2.78 16.69 13.79
N ASP A 289 -2.07 15.58 14.01
CA ASP A 289 -0.67 15.63 14.46
C ASP A 289 0.25 16.33 13.45
N TYR A 290 0.07 16.03 12.16
CA TYR A 290 0.83 16.67 11.08
C TYR A 290 0.50 18.14 10.92
N LEU A 291 -0.77 18.53 11.11
CA LEU A 291 -1.19 19.93 11.07
C LEU A 291 -0.58 20.72 12.24
N ILE A 292 -0.58 20.16 13.46
CA ILE A 292 0.06 20.78 14.63
C ILE A 292 1.56 20.96 14.37
N ALA A 293 2.22 19.93 13.82
CA ALA A 293 3.63 19.98 13.47
C ALA A 293 3.92 21.13 12.47
N ALA A 294 3.10 21.25 11.43
CA ALA A 294 3.21 22.31 10.41
C ALA A 294 3.04 23.72 11.00
N GLN A 295 2.05 23.91 11.86
CA GLN A 295 1.80 25.20 12.53
C GLN A 295 2.96 25.62 13.42
N ARG A 296 3.48 24.69 14.25
CA ARG A 296 4.65 24.94 15.11
C ARG A 296 5.91 25.25 14.28
N LEU A 297 6.07 24.64 13.10
CA LEU A 297 7.17 24.92 12.17
C LEU A 297 6.97 26.21 11.35
N GLY A 298 5.83 26.90 11.49
CA GLY A 298 5.54 28.14 10.76
C GLY A 298 5.30 27.93 9.27
N LEU A 299 4.82 26.75 8.86
CA LEU A 299 4.49 26.45 7.47
C LEU A 299 3.22 27.21 7.05
N SER A 300 3.12 27.52 5.75
CA SER A 300 1.94 28.19 5.19
C SER A 300 0.72 27.27 5.19
N ASP A 301 -0.49 27.84 5.10
CA ASP A 301 -1.72 27.06 4.94
C ASP A 301 -1.65 26.14 3.72
N ASP A 302 -1.00 26.60 2.65
CA ASP A 302 -0.77 25.84 1.42
C ASP A 302 0.16 24.64 1.63
N ALA A 303 1.11 24.74 2.55
CA ALA A 303 2.03 23.66 2.94
C ALA A 303 1.40 22.62 3.89
N SER A 304 0.17 22.85 4.36
CA SER A 304 -0.61 21.91 5.20
C SER A 304 -2.04 21.65 4.72
N GLY A 305 -2.40 22.15 3.52
CA GLY A 305 -3.78 22.25 3.06
C GLY A 305 -4.48 20.90 2.87
N TYR A 306 -3.72 19.85 2.53
CA TYR A 306 -4.24 18.49 2.42
C TYR A 306 -4.68 17.92 3.77
N TRP A 307 -3.90 18.15 4.85
CA TRP A 307 -4.27 17.69 6.19
C TRP A 307 -5.54 18.40 6.68
N ALA A 308 -5.61 19.72 6.49
CA ALA A 308 -6.77 20.51 6.87
C ALA A 308 -8.02 20.18 6.03
N LEU A 309 -7.85 19.65 4.81
CA LEU A 309 -8.95 19.16 3.99
C LEU A 309 -9.57 17.91 4.61
N HIS A 310 -8.76 16.89 4.86
CA HIS A 310 -9.18 15.62 5.46
C HIS A 310 -9.83 15.81 6.84
N ILE A 311 -9.21 16.62 7.72
CA ILE A 311 -9.79 16.90 9.05
C ILE A 311 -11.21 17.50 8.95
N ARG A 312 -11.51 18.29 7.90
CA ARG A 312 -12.84 18.89 7.70
C ARG A 312 -13.83 17.96 7.01
N GLU A 313 -13.36 17.11 6.09
CA GLU A 313 -14.23 16.28 5.24
C GLU A 313 -14.55 14.93 5.90
N ASP A 314 -13.64 14.36 6.70
CA ASP A 314 -13.61 12.94 7.07
C ASP A 314 -14.47 12.53 8.26
N GLU A 315 -14.92 13.45 9.13
CA GLU A 315 -15.91 13.06 10.17
C GLU A 315 -17.15 12.41 9.53
N ARG A 316 -17.49 12.83 8.31
CA ARG A 316 -18.59 12.25 7.52
C ARG A 316 -18.19 10.94 6.86
N HIS A 317 -16.95 10.79 6.40
CA HIS A 317 -16.48 9.57 5.73
C HIS A 317 -16.38 8.41 6.72
N GLY A 318 -15.82 8.64 7.91
CA GLY A 318 -15.79 7.62 8.97
C GLY A 318 -17.20 7.16 9.36
N GLN A 319 -18.15 8.10 9.48
CA GLN A 319 -19.55 7.77 9.74
C GLN A 319 -20.19 6.98 8.59
N TRP A 320 -20.00 7.38 7.33
CA TRP A 320 -20.50 6.65 6.16
C TRP A 320 -19.92 5.25 6.08
N MET A 321 -18.61 5.11 6.29
CA MET A 321 -17.96 3.81 6.24
C MET A 321 -18.46 2.89 7.35
N LEU A 322 -18.69 3.41 8.57
CA LEU A 322 -19.24 2.59 9.64
C LEU A 322 -20.73 2.25 9.43
N GLN A 323 -21.57 3.28 9.25
CA GLN A 323 -23.03 3.17 9.27
C GLN A 323 -23.63 2.71 7.93
N ASP A 324 -23.08 3.19 6.82
CA ASP A 324 -23.63 2.97 5.48
C ASP A 324 -22.88 1.88 4.70
N VAL A 325 -21.72 1.40 5.18
CA VAL A 325 -20.90 0.37 4.52
C VAL A 325 -20.65 -0.84 5.42
N ALA A 326 -19.89 -0.72 6.50
CA ALA A 326 -19.41 -1.84 7.30
C ALA A 326 -20.54 -2.59 8.00
N LEU A 327 -21.44 -1.87 8.70
CA LEU A 327 -22.60 -2.48 9.36
C LEU A 327 -23.58 -3.14 8.36
N PRO A 328 -23.99 -2.49 7.25
CA PRO A 328 -24.81 -3.14 6.23
C PRO A 328 -24.15 -4.37 5.58
N LEU A 329 -22.82 -4.34 5.37
CA LEU A 329 -22.11 -5.52 4.87
C LEU A 329 -22.06 -6.65 5.90
N ALA A 330 -21.92 -6.33 7.20
CA ALA A 330 -21.98 -7.33 8.27
C ALA A 330 -23.36 -8.00 8.34
N GLU A 331 -24.44 -7.22 8.18
CA GLU A 331 -25.81 -7.73 8.12
C GLU A 331 -26.06 -8.59 6.87
N GLN A 332 -25.52 -8.18 5.72
CA GLN A 332 -25.69 -8.89 4.44
C GLN A 332 -24.92 -10.23 4.40
N TYR A 333 -23.78 -10.31 5.08
CA TYR A 333 -22.88 -11.47 5.07
C TYR A 333 -22.58 -11.99 6.49
N PRO A 334 -23.58 -12.45 7.25
CA PRO A 334 -23.43 -12.73 8.69
C PRO A 334 -22.38 -13.81 9.00
N GLU A 335 -22.22 -14.81 8.13
CA GLU A 335 -21.22 -15.87 8.30
C GLU A 335 -19.79 -15.44 7.97
N GLN A 336 -19.62 -14.37 7.19
CA GLN A 336 -18.32 -13.84 6.75
C GLN A 336 -18.01 -12.45 7.33
N ALA A 337 -18.89 -11.89 8.14
CA ALA A 337 -18.78 -10.53 8.69
C ALA A 337 -17.50 -10.31 9.50
N TRP A 338 -16.95 -11.36 10.12
CA TRP A 338 -15.65 -11.33 10.81
C TRP A 338 -14.50 -10.89 9.90
N GLU A 339 -14.61 -11.03 8.58
CA GLU A 339 -13.59 -10.53 7.64
C GLU A 339 -13.52 -9.00 7.61
N ILE A 340 -14.61 -8.30 7.96
CA ILE A 340 -14.61 -6.85 8.13
C ILE A 340 -13.73 -6.48 9.32
N LEU A 341 -13.87 -7.19 10.45
CA LEU A 341 -13.00 -7.01 11.62
C LEU A 341 -11.54 -7.33 11.29
N LEU A 342 -11.29 -8.40 10.53
CA LEU A 342 -9.94 -8.76 10.09
C LEU A 342 -9.31 -7.63 9.26
N GLY A 343 -10.07 -7.09 8.31
CA GLY A 343 -9.63 -5.95 7.49
C GLY A 343 -9.28 -4.72 8.31
N TYR A 344 -10.17 -4.35 9.24
CA TYR A 344 -9.99 -3.24 10.17
C TYR A 344 -8.71 -3.42 11.00
N ALA A 345 -8.55 -4.58 11.64
CA ALA A 345 -7.40 -4.89 12.48
C ALA A 345 -6.09 -4.92 11.69
N GLN A 346 -6.11 -5.40 10.44
CA GLN A 346 -4.93 -5.44 9.58
C GLN A 346 -4.50 -4.08 9.10
N GLU A 347 -5.42 -3.22 8.68
CA GLU A 347 -5.09 -1.86 8.29
C GLU A 347 -4.45 -1.11 9.46
N LYS A 348 -5.02 -1.27 10.67
CA LYS A 348 -4.44 -0.72 11.90
C LYS A 348 -3.03 -1.25 12.19
N PHE A 349 -2.87 -2.57 12.25
CA PHE A 349 -1.59 -3.18 12.60
C PHE A 349 -0.48 -2.89 11.59
N ILE A 350 -0.78 -3.02 10.29
CA ILE A 350 0.19 -2.73 9.23
C ILE A 350 0.49 -1.23 9.20
N GLY A 351 -0.51 -0.38 9.40
CA GLY A 351 -0.37 1.08 9.48
C GLY A 351 0.51 1.52 10.66
N GLU A 352 0.33 0.96 11.85
CA GLU A 352 1.18 1.21 13.01
C GLU A 352 2.63 0.78 12.75
N ARG A 353 2.83 -0.40 12.16
CA ARG A 353 4.16 -0.91 11.77
C ARG A 353 4.82 0.01 10.74
N ALA A 354 4.07 0.52 9.77
CA ALA A 354 4.56 1.48 8.79
C ALA A 354 4.90 2.84 9.42
N GLY A 355 4.01 3.39 10.26
CA GLY A 355 4.21 4.66 10.96
C GLY A 355 5.47 4.64 11.84
N ASN A 356 5.69 3.55 12.58
CA ASN A 356 6.90 3.37 13.37
C ASN A 356 8.17 3.38 12.50
N ALA A 357 8.15 2.68 11.36
CA ALA A 357 9.28 2.64 10.44
C ALA A 357 9.55 4.01 9.80
N VAL A 358 8.51 4.76 9.43
CA VAL A 358 8.65 6.13 8.88
C VAL A 358 9.25 7.08 9.92
N ILE A 359 8.77 7.04 11.16
CA ILE A 359 9.34 7.84 12.25
C ILE A 359 10.81 7.50 12.48
N GLN A 360 11.16 6.21 12.47
CA GLN A 360 12.55 5.80 12.61
C GLN A 360 13.43 6.31 11.46
N ARG A 361 12.93 6.25 10.21
CA ARG A 361 13.61 6.81 9.04
C ARG A 361 13.81 8.32 9.13
N ILE A 362 12.87 9.03 9.74
CA ILE A 362 12.99 10.47 10.01
C ILE A 362 14.08 10.71 11.07
N LYS A 363 14.06 9.98 12.18
CA LYS A 363 15.04 10.12 13.27
C LYS A 363 16.48 9.78 12.84
N ASP A 364 16.64 8.78 11.98
CA ASP A 364 17.96 8.31 11.52
C ASP A 364 18.55 9.13 10.36
N ALA A 365 17.75 10.00 9.73
CA ALA A 365 18.19 10.78 8.59
C ALA A 365 19.25 11.81 9.00
N ARG A 366 20.42 11.74 8.35
CA ARG A 366 21.55 12.65 8.61
C ARG A 366 21.71 13.74 7.54
N GLU A 367 21.20 13.48 6.35
CA GLU A 367 21.34 14.35 5.18
C GLU A 367 19.98 14.88 4.75
N PRO A 368 19.89 16.19 4.43
CA PRO A 368 18.64 16.78 3.96
C PRO A 368 18.27 16.24 2.57
N LEU A 369 16.98 16.19 2.28
CA LEU A 369 16.49 15.89 0.95
C LEU A 369 16.90 16.98 -0.04
N PRO A 370 17.21 16.62 -1.30
CA PRO A 370 17.50 17.62 -2.31
C PRO A 370 16.31 18.57 -2.50
N ALA A 371 16.61 19.86 -2.56
CA ALA A 371 15.62 20.87 -2.93
C ALA A 371 15.47 20.88 -4.46
N ILE A 372 14.24 20.70 -4.93
CA ILE A 372 13.91 20.82 -6.35
C ILE A 372 13.40 22.23 -6.58
N THR A 373 14.17 23.03 -7.30
CA THR A 373 13.73 24.33 -7.80
C THR A 373 12.93 24.11 -9.07
N SER A 374 11.69 24.62 -9.09
CA SER A 374 10.81 24.61 -10.26
C SER A 374 11.31 25.47 -11.41
#